data_AF-A0A832T181-F1
#
_entry.id   AF-A0A832T181-F1
#
_cell.length_a   1.000
_cell.length_b   1.000
_cell.length_c   1.000
_cell.angle_alpha   90.00
_cell.angle_beta   90.00
_cell.angle_gamma   90.00
#
_symmetry.space_group_name_H-M   'P 1'
#
loop_
_entity.id
_entity.type
_entity.pdbx_description
1 polymer ?
#
loop_
_entity_poly.entity_id
_entity_poly.type
_entity_poly.pdbx_seq_one_letter_code
_entity_poly.pdbx_strand_id
1 'polypeptide(L)' 'MDLLDNVLIEIVVDDEDVEEVIDIICEHAKTGRPGDGMIFVIPLEDAVRARTGDRGKDALS' A
#
# COMPACT_ATOMS: atom_id res chain seq x y z
N MET A 1 -5.30 -15.85 -23.18
CA MET A 1 -4.56 -15.01 -22.22
C MET A 1 -5.32 -15.13 -20.93
N ASP A 2 -4.89 -16.02 -20.05
CA ASP A 2 -5.45 -16.06 -18.70
C ASP A 2 -5.03 -14.76 -18.02
N LEU A 3 -5.99 -13.89 -17.72
CA LEU A 3 -5.77 -12.88 -16.70
C LEU A 3 -5.63 -13.67 -15.40
N LEU A 4 -4.40 -13.80 -14.90
CA LEU A 4 -4.21 -14.12 -13.49
C LEU A 4 -4.93 -13.01 -12.72
N ASP A 5 -6.01 -13.37 -12.01
CA ASP A 5 -6.81 -12.46 -11.18
C ASP A 5 -5.95 -11.95 -10.01
N ASN A 6 -5.05 -11.01 -10.31
CA ASN A 6 -4.28 -10.30 -9.32
C ASN A 6 -5.13 -9.15 -8.78
N VAL A 7 -5.22 -9.05 -7.45
CA VAL A 7 -5.85 -7.90 -6.80
C VAL A 7 -4.83 -6.77 -6.70
N LEU A 8 -5.18 -5.59 -7.19
CA LEU A 8 -4.42 -4.37 -6.90
C LEU A 8 -4.89 -3.81 -5.55
N ILE A 9 -3.94 -3.65 -4.63
CA ILE A 9 -4.18 -3.03 -3.32
C ILE A 9 -3.39 -1.73 -3.30
N GLU A 10 -4.06 -0.62 -3.03
CA GLU A 10 -3.45 0.70 -2.83
C GLU A 10 -3.63 1.10 -1.37
N ILE A 11 -2.52 1.34 -0.67
CA ILE A 11 -2.50 1.70 0.75
C ILE A 11 -1.66 2.96 0.89
N VAL A 12 -2.19 3.95 1.58
CA VAL A 12 -1.44 5.13 2.01
C VAL A 12 -1.20 5.02 3.50
N VAL A 13 0.05 5.12 3.92
CA VAL A 13 0.49 5.07 5.30
C VAL A 13 1.49 6.19 5.57
N ASP A 14 1.76 6.46 6.84
CA ASP A 14 2.84 7.36 7.22
C ASP A 14 4.21 6.76 6.87
N ASP A 15 5.20 7.62 6.60
CA ASP A 15 6.56 7.20 6.22
C ASP A 15 7.20 6.24 7.23
N GLU A 16 6.83 6.34 8.51
CA GLU A 16 7.37 5.49 9.59
C GLU A 16 6.81 4.06 9.57
N ASP A 17 5.65 3.86 8.94
CA ASP A 17 4.96 2.56 8.88
C ASP A 17 5.27 1.78 7.59
N VAL A 18 5.97 2.38 6.63
CA VAL A 18 6.19 1.82 5.28
C VAL A 18 6.82 0.42 5.35
N GLU A 19 7.91 0.26 6.10
CA GLU A 19 8.62 -1.02 6.21
C GLU A 19 7.77 -2.09 6.93
N GLU A 20 7.06 -1.70 8.00
CA GLU A 20 6.18 -2.63 8.74
C GLU A 20 5.06 -3.15 7.84
N VAL A 21 4.43 -2.27 7.04
CA VAL A 21 3.38 -2.66 6.10
C VAL A 21 3.91 -3.58 5.00
N ILE A 22 5.09 -3.31 4.46
CA ILE A 22 5.73 -4.17 3.45
C ILE A 22 5.98 -5.56 4.04
N ASP A 23 6.53 -5.64 5.24
CA ASP A 23 6.83 -6.90 5.92
C ASP A 23 5.56 -7.72 6.17
N ILE A 24 4.49 -7.11 6.66
CA ILE A 24 3.20 -7.77 6.91
C ILE A 24 2.60 -8.30 5.59
N ILE A 25 2.60 -7.50 4.52
CA ILE A 25 2.08 -7.95 3.23
C ILE A 25 2.92 -9.11 2.70
N CYS A 26 4.25 -9.02 2.79
CA CYS A 26 5.14 -10.08 2.33
C CYS A 26 4.97 -11.38 3.14
N GLU A 27 4.79 -11.28 4.45
CA GLU A 27 4.57 -12.45 5.32
C GLU A 27 3.31 -13.23 4.92
N HIS A 28 2.23 -12.51 4.59
CA HIS A 28 0.93 -13.13 4.32
C HIS A 28 0.65 -13.44 2.85
N ALA A 29 1.18 -12.66 1.91
CA ALA A 29 0.92 -12.84 0.48
C ALA A 29 1.89 -13.81 -0.20
N LYS A 30 3.08 -14.04 0.37
CA LYS A 30 4.12 -14.88 -0.24
C LYS A 30 3.78 -16.37 -0.15
N THR A 31 3.69 -17.02 -1.31
CA THR A 31 3.54 -18.49 -1.43
C THR A 31 4.86 -19.18 -1.79
N GLY A 32 5.87 -18.42 -2.23
CA GLY A 32 7.15 -18.91 -2.72
C GLY A 32 7.12 -19.37 -4.17
N ARG A 33 6.04 -19.08 -4.91
CA ARG A 33 5.86 -19.46 -6.31
C ARG A 33 5.94 -18.24 -7.22
N PRO A 34 6.36 -18.39 -8.49
CA PRO A 34 6.24 -17.31 -9.47
C PRO A 34 4.79 -16.82 -9.54
N GLY A 35 4.58 -15.52 -9.39
CA GLY A 35 3.25 -14.89 -9.42
C GLY A 35 2.76 -14.32 -8.09
N ASP A 36 3.55 -14.39 -7.00
CA ASP A 36 3.20 -13.80 -5.69
C ASP A 36 2.98 -12.26 -5.71
N GLY A 37 3.28 -11.60 -6.83
CA GLY A 37 3.03 -10.18 -7.04
C GLY A 37 4.26 -9.30 -6.79
N MET A 38 4.02 -8.00 -6.69
CA MET A 38 5.04 -6.98 -6.48
C MET A 38 4.45 -5.84 -5.66
N ILE A 39 5.25 -5.29 -4.74
CA ILE A 39 4.91 -4.10 -3.97
C ILE A 39 5.72 -2.94 -4.54
N PHE A 40 5.05 -1.81 -4.74
CA PHE A 40 5.68 -0.56 -5.16
C PHE A 40 5.51 0.47 -4.07
N VAL A 41 6.60 1.13 -3.69
CA VAL A 41 6.57 2.28 -2.78
C VAL A 41 6.65 3.54 -3.62
N ILE A 42 5.63 4.38 -3.53
CA ILE A 42 5.54 5.64 -4.27
C ILE A 42 5.41 6.76 -3.24
N PRO A 43 6.35 7.72 -3.17
CA PRO A 43 6.24 8.84 -2.25
C PRO A 43 5.07 9.74 -2.67
N LEU A 44 4.20 10.07 -1.71
CA LEU A 44 3.11 11.02 -1.89
C LEU A 44 3.51 12.35 -1.26
N GLU A 45 3.41 13.42 -2.04
CA GLU A 45 3.73 14.77 -1.54
C GLU A 45 2.64 15.32 -0.60
N ASP A 46 1.39 14.87 -0.76
CA ASP A 46 0.25 15.38 -0.02
C ASP A 46 -0.94 14.41 -0.04
N ALA A 47 -1.76 14.47 1.00
CA ALA A 47 -3.02 13.74 1.13
C ALA A 47 -4.08 14.69 1.66
N VAL A 48 -5.33 14.59 1.19
CA VAL A 48 -6.42 15.48 1.64
C VAL A 48 -7.66 14.67 1.98
N ARG A 49 -8.14 14.78 3.22
CA ARG A 49 -9.40 14.17 3.64
C ARG A 49 -10.56 15.04 3.18
N ALA A 50 -11.22 14.65 2.08
CA ALA A 50 -12.27 15.44 1.43
C ALA A 50 -13.41 15.92 2.35
N ARG A 51 -13.71 15.18 3.42
CA ARG A 51 -14.78 15.52 4.37
C ARG A 51 -14.43 16.71 5.27
N THR A 52 -13.17 16.82 5.71
CA THR A 52 -12.74 17.78 6.74
C THR A 52 -11.79 18.83 6.19
N GLY A 53 -11.06 18.51 5.11
CA GLY A 53 -10.00 19.33 4.55
C GLY A 53 -8.64 19.09 5.21
N ASP A 54 -8.54 18.15 6.15
CA ASP A 54 -7.26 17.78 6.80
C ASP A 54 -6.25 17.33 5.74
N ARG A 55 -4.97 17.69 5.94
CA ARG A 55 -3.90 17.48 4.96
C ARG A 55 -2.70 16.72 5.54
N GLY A 56 -1.91 16.10 4.68
CA GLY A 56 -0.72 15.34 5.09
C GLY A 56 -1.08 14.22 6.08
N LYS A 57 -0.30 14.09 7.17
CA LYS A 57 -0.52 13.07 8.21
C LYS A 57 -1.91 13.14 8.85
N ASP A 58 -2.44 14.33 9.07
CA ASP A 58 -3.76 14.51 9.68
C ASP A 58 -4.88 13.92 8.79
N ALA A 59 -4.64 13.81 7.49
CA ALA A 59 -5.58 13.17 6.57
C ALA A 59 -5.65 11.64 6.74
N LEU A 60 -4.66 11.02 7.40
CA LEU A 60 -4.57 9.59 7.66
C LEU A 60 -5.09 9.20 9.06
N SER A 61 -5.13 10.15 10.00
CA SER A 61 -5.64 9.96 11.38
C SER A 61 -7.16 9.81 11.49
#